data_AF-A0A524EX17-F1
#
_entry.id   AF-A0A524EX17-F1
#
_cell.length_a   1.000
_cell.length_b   1.000
_cell.length_c   1.000
_cell.angle_alpha   90.00
_cell.angle_beta   90.00
_cell.angle_gamma   90.00
#
_symmetry.space_group_name_H-M   'P 1'
#
loop_
_entity.id
_entity.type
_entity.pdbx_description
1 polymer ?
#
loop_
_entity_poly.entity_id
_entity_poly.type
_entity_poly.pdbx_seq_one_letter_code
_entity_poly.pdbx_strand_id
1 'polypeptide(L)'
;MKFSPDQLDVTPIREIAQEVLSEVSRVIVGNGEILQQLFVALLVNGHVLLEGVPGLGKTVMAKTFASTLGISFKRVQFTPDLLPADITGTKIFDQNEGAFVLQKGPIFANLVLADEINRSA
;
A
#
# COMPACT_ATOMS: atom_id res chain seq x y z
N MET A 1 11.94 25.68 10.29
CA MET A 1 11.08 26.24 9.22
C MET A 1 9.70 26.46 9.80
N LYS A 2 9.24 27.71 9.95
CA LYS A 2 7.86 28.01 10.39
C LYS A 2 7.01 28.19 9.14
N PHE A 3 6.15 27.23 8.84
CA PHE A 3 5.10 27.41 7.84
C PHE A 3 3.91 28.09 8.53
N SER A 4 3.53 29.29 8.09
CA SER A 4 2.24 29.88 8.47
C SER A 4 1.16 29.22 7.61
N PRO A 5 0.11 28.60 8.20
CA PRO A 5 -0.95 27.92 7.46
C PRO A 5 -1.62 28.79 6.39
N ASP A 6 -1.68 30.10 6.61
CA ASP A 6 -2.34 31.07 5.74
C ASP A 6 -1.59 31.37 4.43
N GLN A 7 -0.40 30.80 4.22
CA GLN A 7 0.44 31.02 3.03
C GLN A 7 0.59 29.80 2.12
N LEU A 8 -0.02 28.66 2.44
CA LEU A 8 0.04 27.44 1.63
C LEU A 8 -1.17 27.38 0.69
N ASP A 9 -0.96 27.66 -0.60
CA ASP A 9 -1.95 27.33 -1.63
C ASP A 9 -2.02 25.82 -1.82
N VAL A 10 -3.08 25.21 -1.31
CA VAL A 10 -3.34 23.76 -1.41
C VAL A 10 -4.21 23.39 -2.61
N THR A 11 -4.62 24.37 -3.44
CA THR A 11 -5.51 24.14 -4.58
C THR A 11 -4.95 23.08 -5.55
N PRO A 12 -3.66 23.11 -5.94
CA PRO A 12 -3.11 22.10 -6.84
C PRO A 12 -3.15 20.69 -6.24
N ILE A 13 -2.89 20.57 -4.93
CA ILE A 13 -2.93 19.28 -4.22
C ILE A 13 -4.36 18.74 -4.19
N ARG A 14 -5.34 19.62 -3.97
CA ARG A 14 -6.76 19.26 -3.95
C ARG A 14 -7.21 18.73 -5.32
N GLU A 15 -6.80 19.39 -6.40
CA GLU A 15 -7.14 18.97 -7.77
C GLU A 15 -6.58 17.60 -8.09
N ILE A 16 -5.28 17.38 -7.85
CA ILE A 16 -4.64 16.06 -8.04
C ILE A 16 -5.31 14.98 -7.18
N ALA A 17 -5.63 15.29 -5.91
CA ALA A 17 -6.33 14.37 -5.04
C ALA A 17 -7.71 13.97 -5.57
N GLN A 18 -8.46 14.92 -6.10
CA GLN A 18 -9.76 14.67 -6.72
C GLN A 18 -9.65 13.82 -7.99
N GLU A 19 -8.64 14.07 -8.83
CA GLU A 19 -8.38 13.26 -10.01
C GLU A 19 -8.07 11.80 -9.64
N VAL A 20 -7.15 11.58 -8.69
CA VAL A 20 -6.80 10.24 -8.21
C VAL A 20 -8.03 9.52 -7.66
N LEU A 21 -8.80 10.17 -6.78
CA LEU A 21 -10.01 9.57 -6.19
C LEU A 21 -11.08 9.29 -7.24
N SER A 22 -11.21 10.14 -8.26
CA SER A 22 -12.14 9.92 -9.37
C SER A 22 -11.76 8.69 -10.18
N GLU A 23 -10.48 8.53 -10.52
CA GLU A 23 -10.00 7.34 -11.25
C GLU A 23 -10.19 6.04 -10.45
N VAL A 24 -9.89 6.06 -9.15
CA VAL A 24 -10.09 4.87 -8.29
C VAL A 24 -11.58 4.51 -8.18
N SER A 25 -12.46 5.53 -8.08
CA SER A 25 -13.91 5.35 -7.96
C SER A 25 -14.56 4.80 -9.24
N ARG A 26 -13.88 4.82 -10.39
CA ARG A 26 -14.37 4.15 -11.61
C ARG A 26 -14.35 2.62 -11.49
N VAL A 27 -13.42 2.08 -10.70
CA VAL A 27 -13.26 0.63 -10.49
C VAL A 27 -13.98 0.18 -9.23
N ILE A 28 -13.98 1.00 -8.17
CA ILE A 28 -14.57 0.68 -6.88
C ILE A 28 -15.91 1.41 -6.73
N VAL A 29 -17.00 0.67 -6.87
CA VAL A 29 -18.37 1.20 -6.71
C VAL A 29 -18.77 1.18 -5.23
N GLY A 30 -19.24 2.31 -4.71
CA GLY A 30 -19.46 2.50 -3.27
C GLY A 30 -18.15 2.66 -2.50
N ASN A 31 -18.20 3.07 -1.24
CA ASN A 31 -17.02 3.26 -0.35
C ASN A 31 -16.20 4.56 -0.54
N GLY A 32 -16.81 5.66 -1.00
CA GLY A 32 -16.10 6.94 -1.22
C GLY A 32 -15.32 7.44 0.02
N GLU A 33 -15.88 7.30 1.21
CA GLU A 33 -15.21 7.70 2.46
C GLU A 33 -13.98 6.83 2.77
N ILE A 34 -14.07 5.51 2.59
CA ILE A 34 -12.94 4.58 2.80
C ILE A 34 -11.81 4.89 1.81
N LEU A 35 -12.14 5.18 0.54
CA LEU A 35 -11.14 5.56 -0.45
C LEU A 35 -10.42 6.86 -0.06
N GLN A 36 -11.16 7.86 0.46
CA GLN A 36 -10.56 9.08 0.98
C GLN A 36 -9.62 8.81 2.17
N GLN A 37 -10.06 8.02 3.14
CA GLN A 37 -9.26 7.66 4.32
C GLN A 37 -7.99 6.88 3.95
N LEU A 38 -8.10 5.93 3.02
CA LEU A 38 -6.96 5.20 2.48
C LEU A 38 -5.98 6.13 1.78
N PHE A 39 -6.49 7.07 0.98
CA PHE A 39 -5.62 8.02 0.29
C PHE A 39 -4.93 8.99 1.25
N VAL A 40 -5.65 9.48 2.27
CA VAL A 40 -5.05 10.28 3.35
C VAL A 40 -3.93 9.50 4.04
N ALA A 41 -4.17 8.24 4.39
CA ALA A 41 -3.15 7.39 5.00
C ALA A 41 -1.92 7.23 4.09
N LEU A 42 -2.11 7.04 2.78
CA LEU A 42 -1.00 6.96 1.82
C LEU A 42 -0.17 8.24 1.77
N LEU A 43 -0.83 9.41 1.72
CA LEU A 43 -0.14 10.71 1.64
C LEU A 43 0.72 11.01 2.87
N VAL A 44 0.35 10.49 4.04
CA VAL A 44 1.10 10.68 5.29
C VAL A 44 2.04 9.53 5.64
N ASN A 45 2.23 8.56 4.72
CA ASN A 45 2.95 7.30 4.98
C ASN A 45 2.40 6.51 6.18
N GLY A 46 1.10 6.57 6.40
CA GLY A 46 0.39 5.83 7.45
C GLY A 46 0.06 4.39 7.07
N HIS A 47 -0.34 3.60 8.06
CA HIS A 47 -0.82 2.24 7.89
C HIS A 47 -2.30 2.16 8.29
N VAL A 48 -3.06 1.33 7.57
CA VAL A 48 -4.50 1.18 7.79
C VAL A 48 -4.82 -0.28 8.09
N LEU A 49 -5.60 -0.51 9.14
CA LEU A 49 -6.24 -1.78 9.40
C LEU A 49 -7.63 -1.76 8.74
N LEU A 50 -7.83 -2.61 7.73
CA LEU A 50 -9.11 -2.74 7.04
C LEU A 50 -9.90 -3.94 7.58
N GLU A 51 -10.83 -3.66 8.49
CA GLU A 51 -11.77 -4.65 9.00
C GLU A 51 -12.98 -4.81 8.06
N GLY A 52 -13.51 -6.02 7.99
CA GLY A 52 -14.66 -6.34 7.13
C GLY A 52 -14.59 -7.74 6.58
N VAL A 53 -15.72 -8.24 6.11
CA VAL A 53 -15.86 -9.61 5.61
C VAL A 53 -15.04 -9.85 4.33
N PRO A 54 -14.64 -11.10 4.03
CA PRO A 54 -14.01 -11.45 2.76
C PRO A 54 -14.86 -11.02 1.56
N GLY A 55 -14.20 -10.64 0.46
CA GLY A 55 -14.90 -10.29 -0.79
C GLY A 55 -15.30 -8.82 -0.94
N LEU A 56 -15.03 -7.95 0.05
CA LEU A 56 -15.31 -6.50 -0.05
C LEU A 56 -14.34 -5.71 -0.94
N GLY A 57 -13.61 -6.39 -1.83
CA GLY A 57 -12.73 -5.73 -2.79
C GLY A 57 -11.47 -5.10 -2.20
N LYS A 58 -11.05 -5.41 -0.97
CA LYS A 58 -9.80 -4.87 -0.33
C LYS A 58 -8.58 -4.96 -1.24
N THR A 59 -8.39 -6.13 -1.87
CA THR A 59 -7.32 -6.37 -2.85
C THR A 59 -7.46 -5.51 -4.10
N VAL A 60 -8.69 -5.35 -4.60
CA VAL A 60 -8.96 -4.50 -5.77
C VAL A 60 -8.68 -3.04 -5.42
N MET A 61 -9.15 -2.55 -4.26
CA MET A 61 -8.91 -1.18 -3.79
C MET A 61 -7.41 -0.86 -3.72
N ALA A 62 -6.63 -1.68 -3.03
CA ALA A 62 -5.19 -1.46 -2.88
C ALA A 62 -4.47 -1.52 -4.24
N LYS A 63 -4.81 -2.49 -5.10
CA LYS A 63 -4.23 -2.60 -6.43
C LYS A 63 -4.59 -1.41 -7.32
N THR A 64 -5.84 -0.95 -7.29
CA THR A 64 -6.29 0.22 -8.07
C THR A 64 -5.54 1.47 -7.63
N PHE A 65 -5.40 1.73 -6.33
CA PHE A 65 -4.59 2.86 -5.85
C PHE A 65 -3.16 2.81 -6.36
N ALA A 66 -2.50 1.65 -6.27
CA ALA A 66 -1.14 1.51 -6.75
C ALA A 66 -1.01 1.75 -8.25
N SER A 67 -1.94 1.22 -9.05
CA SER A 67 -1.99 1.43 -10.49
C SER A 67 -2.27 2.89 -10.86
N THR A 68 -3.23 3.55 -10.20
CA THR A 68 -3.56 4.97 -10.44
C THR A 68 -2.38 5.89 -10.10
N LEU A 69 -1.64 5.59 -9.04
CA LEU A 69 -0.48 6.38 -8.60
C LEU A 69 0.84 5.97 -9.27
N GLY A 70 0.86 4.89 -10.06
CA GLY A 70 2.08 4.36 -10.69
C GLY A 70 3.12 3.83 -9.69
N ILE A 71 2.70 3.41 -8.50
CA ILE A 71 3.58 2.93 -7.43
C ILE A 71 3.64 1.41 -7.36
N SER A 72 4.71 0.87 -6.77
CA SER A 72 4.85 -0.58 -6.62
C SER A 72 3.86 -1.16 -5.60
N PHE A 73 3.25 -2.28 -5.94
CA PHE A 73 2.29 -3.02 -5.11
C PHE A 73 2.74 -4.45 -4.86
N LYS A 74 2.62 -4.90 -3.60
CA LYS A 74 2.77 -6.30 -3.22
C LYS A 74 1.62 -6.72 -2.31
N ARG A 75 1.16 -7.96 -2.48
CA ARG A 75 0.20 -8.61 -1.58
C ARG A 75 0.94 -9.70 -0.83
N VAL A 76 0.79 -9.72 0.49
CA VAL A 76 1.26 -10.78 1.39
C VAL A 76 0.02 -11.43 1.97
N GLN A 77 -0.16 -12.71 1.69
CA GLN A 77 -1.20 -13.51 2.33
C GLN A 77 -0.63 -14.04 3.64
N PHE A 78 -1.21 -13.66 4.77
CA PHE A 78 -0.78 -14.19 6.06
C PHE A 78 -1.35 -15.59 6.25
N THR A 79 -0.46 -16.50 6.63
CA THR A 79 -0.75 -17.89 6.94
C THR A 79 -0.01 -18.26 8.24
N PRO A 80 -0.45 -19.30 8.98
CA PRO A 80 0.19 -19.68 10.25
C PRO A 80 1.66 -20.10 10.13
N ASP A 81 2.07 -20.51 8.93
CA ASP A 81 3.41 -20.98 8.58
C ASP A 81 4.31 -19.90 7.98
N LEU A 82 3.78 -18.68 7.77
CA LEU A 82 4.54 -17.58 7.19
C LEU A 82 5.70 -17.17 8.11
N LEU A 83 6.94 -17.22 7.62
CA LEU A 83 8.11 -16.84 8.40
C LEU A 83 8.41 -15.34 8.20
N PRO A 84 9.06 -14.67 9.18
CA PRO A 84 9.49 -13.28 9.01
C PRO A 84 10.35 -13.06 7.76
N ALA A 85 11.20 -14.03 7.41
CA ALA A 85 12.05 -14.00 6.23
C ALA A 85 11.25 -14.01 4.91
N ASP A 86 10.03 -14.55 4.88
CA ASP A 86 9.17 -14.51 3.70
C ASP A 86 8.62 -13.10 3.43
N ILE A 87 8.63 -12.22 4.43
CA ILE A 87 8.20 -10.82 4.35
C ILE A 87 9.39 -9.90 4.13
N THR A 88 10.46 -10.07 4.92
CA THR A 88 11.66 -9.23 4.88
C THR A 88 12.66 -9.65 3.81
N GLY A 89 12.54 -10.85 3.28
CA GLY A 89 13.52 -11.43 2.36
C GLY A 89 14.62 -12.23 3.07
N THR A 90 15.44 -12.88 2.25
CA THR A 90 16.50 -13.80 2.69
C THR A 90 17.80 -13.54 1.95
N LYS A 91 18.93 -13.97 2.51
CA LYS A 91 20.22 -13.92 1.81
C LYS A 91 20.40 -15.16 0.96
N ILE A 92 20.56 -14.98 -0.35
CA ILE A 92 20.86 -16.03 -1.31
C ILE A 92 22.31 -15.89 -1.78
N PHE A 93 22.98 -17.00 -2.04
CA PHE A 93 24.33 -16.96 -2.61
C PHE A 93 24.23 -16.71 -4.11
N ASP A 94 24.72 -15.57 -4.58
CA ASP A 94 24.85 -15.24 -5.99
C ASP A 94 26.20 -15.75 -6.52
N GLN A 95 26.15 -16.68 -7.47
CA GLN A 95 27.35 -17.29 -8.04
C GLN A 95 28.16 -16.32 -8.91
N ASN A 96 27.52 -15.31 -9.50
CA ASN A 96 28.20 -14.31 -10.34
C ASN A 96 29.02 -13.36 -9.47
N GLU A 97 28.49 -13.00 -8.30
CA GLU A 97 29.15 -12.10 -7.36
C GLU A 97 30.05 -12.83 -6.35
N GLY A 98 29.90 -14.16 -6.22
CA GLY A 98 30.61 -14.96 -5.21
C GLY A 98 30.24 -14.57 -3.78
N ALA A 99 29.05 -14.01 -3.57
CA ALA A 99 28.64 -13.37 -2.33
C ALA A 99 27.18 -13.69 -1.96
N PHE A 100 26.85 -13.53 -0.68
CA PHE A 100 25.47 -13.60 -0.21
C PHE A 100 24.77 -12.25 -0.41
N VAL A 101 23.81 -12.20 -1.32
CA VAL A 101 23.00 -11.01 -1.64
C VAL A 101 21.60 -11.10 -1.02
N LEU A 102 21.05 -9.95 -0.61
CA LEU A 102 19.69 -9.90 -0.09
C LEU A 102 18.68 -10.02 -1.23
N GLN A 103 17.94 -11.12 -1.28
CA GLN A 103 16.72 -11.22 -2.05
C GLN A 103 15.60 -10.54 -1.26
N LYS A 104 15.24 -9.32 -1.67
CA LYS A 104 14.21 -8.51 -1.01
C LYS A 104 12.85 -9.21 -1.01
N GLY A 105 12.22 -9.25 0.16
CA GLY A 105 10.86 -9.76 0.32
C GLY A 105 9.78 -8.77 -0.15
N PRO A 106 8.49 -9.14 -0.05
CA PRO A 106 7.36 -8.35 -0.50
C PRO A 106 7.15 -7.03 0.27
N ILE A 107 7.74 -6.87 1.47
CA ILE A 107 7.67 -5.60 2.22
C ILE A 107 8.33 -4.43 1.48
N PHE A 108 9.23 -4.72 0.52
CA PHE A 108 9.92 -3.72 -0.28
C PHE A 108 9.06 -3.26 -1.47
N ALA A 109 7.93 -2.65 -1.16
CA ALA A 109 7.03 -1.99 -2.11
C ALA A 109 6.49 -0.69 -1.51
N ASN A 110 5.96 0.20 -2.35
CA ASN A 110 5.34 1.45 -1.90
C ASN A 110 4.00 1.17 -1.20
N LEU A 111 3.23 0.21 -1.70
CA LEU A 111 1.99 -0.25 -1.10
C LEU A 111 2.04 -1.76 -0.88
N VAL A 112 1.85 -2.17 0.37
CA VAL A 112 1.78 -3.59 0.75
C VAL A 112 0.40 -3.87 1.33
N LEU A 113 -0.30 -4.84 0.74
CA LEU A 113 -1.51 -5.40 1.35
C LEU A 113 -1.16 -6.66 2.14
N ALA A 114 -1.20 -6.54 3.46
CA ALA A 114 -1.15 -7.68 4.38
C ALA A 114 -2.56 -8.25 4.55
N ASP A 115 -2.87 -9.30 3.79
CA ASP A 115 -4.20 -9.92 3.77
C ASP A 115 -4.31 -11.00 4.84
N GLU A 116 -5.46 -11.07 5.51
CA GLU A 116 -5.76 -11.98 6.62
C GLU A 116 -4.69 -12.01 7.72
N ILE A 117 -4.19 -10.85 8.14
CA ILE A 117 -3.13 -10.69 9.16
C ILE A 117 -3.44 -11.41 10.48
N ASN A 118 -4.72 -11.63 10.78
CA ASN A 118 -5.19 -12.37 11.94
C ASN A 118 -4.98 -13.90 11.85
N ARG A 119 -4.40 -14.43 10.75
CA ARG A 119 -4.11 -15.85 10.55
C ARG A 119 -2.68 -16.27 10.88
N SER A 120 -1.74 -15.34 11.05
CA SER A 120 -0.41 -15.67 11.55
C SER A 120 -0.42 -15.81 13.08
N ALA A 121 0.31 -16.80 13.59
CA ALA A 121 0.52 -17.02 15.03
C ALA A 121 1.87 -16.47 15.49
#